data_AF-A0A3N6MLS1-F1
#
_entry.id   AF-A0A3N6MLS1-F1
#
_cell.length_a   1.000
_cell.length_b   1.000
_cell.length_c   1.000
_cell.angle_alpha   90.00
_cell.angle_beta   90.00
_cell.angle_gamma   90.00
#
_symmetry.space_group_name_H-M   'P 1'
#
loop_
_entity.id
_entity.type
_entity.pdbx_description
1 polymer ?
#
loop_
_entity_poly.entity_id
_entity_poly.type
_entity_poly.pdbx_seq_one_letter_code
_entity_poly.pdbx_strand_id
1 'polypeptide(L)'
;MDVSTLKTLKDEYPTSSWALWSSEFPNEGCVEEDPAEFFEFINENHDRLRPSVVLLSLNPSTKLPSDYQNFHSTEPKHRNDQFRDHVEATELEGAYMTDLVERIVDADSGNIDPIADDVENLFDQLDLLDQDTYYVLCFHEKVFQTLLEFCDSRQRELEHDIRAFRAVHDGFQLECYRVWFHANWGANRDKIYALREQLTFLSSQVIGGEIADLSRWID
;
A
#
# COMPACT_ATOMS: atom_id res chain seq x y z
N MET A 1 -11.54 7.46 10.63
CA MET A 1 -11.02 6.39 11.49
C MET A 1 -10.84 6.94 12.90
N ASP A 2 -11.18 6.18 13.93
CA ASP A 2 -10.97 6.64 15.30
C ASP A 2 -9.58 6.27 15.86
N VAL A 3 -9.21 6.93 16.94
CA VAL A 3 -7.90 6.78 17.61
C VAL A 3 -7.72 5.38 18.19
N SER A 4 -8.80 4.68 18.56
CA SER A 4 -8.69 3.32 19.10
C SER A 4 -8.30 2.33 18.01
N THR A 5 -8.87 2.44 16.80
CA THR A 5 -8.42 1.68 15.63
C THR A 5 -6.95 1.92 15.32
N LEU A 6 -6.50 3.18 15.32
CA LEU A 6 -5.09 3.51 15.08
C LEU A 6 -4.15 2.86 16.11
N LYS A 7 -4.57 2.79 17.38
CA LYS A 7 -3.80 2.11 18.43
C LYS A 7 -3.75 0.60 18.21
N THR A 8 -4.87 -0.03 17.86
CA THR A 8 -4.90 -1.45 17.53
C THR A 8 -3.98 -1.76 16.35
N LEU A 9 -4.05 -0.98 15.27
CA LEU A 9 -3.16 -1.14 14.12
C LEU A 9 -1.69 -1.01 14.50
N LYS A 10 -1.35 0.01 15.30
CA LYS A 10 0.01 0.22 15.81
C LYS A 10 0.53 -1.00 16.60
N ASP A 11 -0.30 -1.55 17.47
CA ASP A 11 0.10 -2.60 18.42
C ASP A 11 0.11 -4.00 17.77
N GLU A 12 -0.84 -4.29 16.88
CA GLU A 12 -1.01 -5.60 16.24
C GLU A 12 -0.26 -5.71 14.90
N TYR A 13 -0.12 -4.59 14.18
CA TYR A 13 0.50 -4.51 12.85
C TYR A 13 1.57 -3.41 12.80
N PRO A 14 2.65 -3.51 13.60
CA PRO A 14 3.69 -2.47 13.67
C PRO A 14 4.48 -2.30 12.35
N THR A 15 4.31 -3.21 11.41
CA THR A 15 4.86 -3.19 10.05
C THR A 15 3.97 -2.46 9.07
N SER A 16 2.75 -2.04 9.44
CA SER A 16 1.89 -1.20 8.59
C SER A 16 2.12 0.28 8.86
N SER A 17 1.67 1.14 7.95
CA SER A 17 1.80 2.60 8.07
C SER A 17 0.80 3.33 7.17
N TRP A 18 0.99 4.63 7.02
CA TRP A 18 0.24 5.54 6.18
C TRP A 18 1.15 6.25 5.21
N ALA A 19 0.68 6.45 3.98
CA ALA A 19 1.36 7.19 2.93
C ALA A 19 1.28 8.70 3.22
N LEU A 20 1.84 9.09 4.36
CA LEU A 20 1.80 10.40 4.94
C LEU A 20 3.14 10.70 5.59
N TRP A 21 3.71 11.84 5.25
CA TRP A 21 5.02 12.28 5.74
C TRP A 21 4.92 13.66 6.35
N SER A 22 5.76 13.91 7.36
CA SER A 22 5.97 15.23 7.90
C SER A 22 6.62 16.14 6.86
N SER A 23 6.40 17.46 6.97
CA SER A 23 7.10 18.43 6.12
C SER A 23 8.61 18.43 6.33
N GLU A 24 9.09 17.86 7.44
CA GLU A 24 10.50 17.79 7.80
C GLU A 24 11.18 16.56 7.19
N PHE A 25 10.43 15.56 6.73
CA PHE A 25 10.99 14.37 6.09
C PHE A 25 11.77 14.72 4.80
N PRO A 26 12.93 14.08 4.51
CA PRO A 26 13.70 13.13 5.33
C PRO A 26 14.90 13.82 6.00
N ASN A 27 14.71 15.01 6.57
CA ASN A 27 15.77 15.71 7.27
C ASN A 27 16.04 15.08 8.65
N GLU A 28 17.26 15.23 9.15
CA GLU A 28 17.67 14.74 10.47
C GLU A 28 16.76 15.32 11.56
N GLY A 29 16.28 14.46 12.46
CA GLY A 29 15.38 14.85 13.55
C GLY A 29 13.91 14.99 13.15
N CYS A 30 13.50 14.49 11.99
CA CYS A 30 12.08 14.40 11.64
C CYS A 30 11.35 13.34 12.48
N VAL A 31 10.03 13.52 12.65
CA VAL A 31 9.18 12.67 13.49
C VAL A 31 9.22 11.19 13.07
N GLU A 32 9.52 10.88 11.81
CA GLU A 32 9.66 9.50 11.30
C GLU A 32 10.84 8.73 11.92
N GLU A 33 11.78 9.41 12.59
CA GLU A 33 12.91 8.78 13.30
C GLU A 33 12.54 8.29 14.71
N ASP A 34 11.41 8.75 15.26
CA ASP A 34 10.90 8.38 16.59
C ASP A 34 9.49 7.76 16.51
N PRO A 35 9.31 6.48 16.87
CA PRO A 35 8.01 5.79 16.81
C PRO A 35 6.88 6.45 17.59
N ALA A 36 7.19 7.10 18.72
CA ALA A 36 6.18 7.75 19.54
C ALA A 36 5.76 9.09 18.91
N GLU A 37 6.71 9.88 18.43
CA GLU A 37 6.42 11.13 17.71
C GLU A 37 5.71 10.86 16.38
N PHE A 38 6.13 9.84 15.64
CA PHE A 38 5.46 9.42 14.41
C PHE A 38 4.01 9.00 14.65
N PHE A 39 3.74 8.23 15.71
CA PHE A 39 2.37 7.85 16.05
C PHE A 39 1.51 9.07 16.39
N GLU A 40 2.02 10.02 17.17
CA GLU A 40 1.29 11.26 17.46
C GLU A 40 1.07 12.09 16.19
N PHE A 41 2.04 12.17 15.29
CA PHE A 41 1.88 12.81 13.99
C PHE A 41 0.72 12.19 13.18
N ILE A 42 0.65 10.86 13.09
CA ILE A 42 -0.45 10.15 12.41
C ILE A 42 -1.78 10.43 13.11
N ASN A 43 -1.81 10.37 14.44
CA ASN A 43 -3.00 10.62 15.25
C ASN A 43 -3.53 12.05 15.07
N GLU A 44 -2.67 13.06 15.06
CA GLU A 44 -3.02 14.46 14.80
C GLU A 44 -3.52 14.69 13.38
N ASN A 45 -3.08 13.89 12.42
CA ASN A 45 -3.45 13.97 11.01
C ASN A 45 -4.48 12.91 10.57
N HIS A 46 -5.18 12.27 11.52
CA HIS A 46 -6.09 11.15 11.21
C HIS A 46 -7.19 11.51 10.19
N ASP A 47 -7.61 12.77 10.13
CA ASP A 47 -8.58 13.29 9.16
C ASP A 47 -8.09 13.26 7.70
N ARG A 48 -6.77 13.16 7.49
CA ARG A 48 -6.15 13.04 6.16
C ARG A 48 -6.02 11.59 5.71
N LEU A 49 -6.27 10.62 6.59
CA LEU A 49 -6.10 9.20 6.29
C LEU A 49 -7.25 8.70 5.41
N ARG A 50 -6.89 7.83 4.47
CA ARG A 50 -7.76 7.26 3.44
C ARG A 50 -7.70 5.74 3.55
N PRO A 51 -8.34 5.14 4.56
CA PRO A 51 -8.29 3.71 4.82
C PRO A 51 -8.78 2.84 3.65
N SER A 52 -9.63 3.39 2.78
CA SER A 52 -10.13 2.67 1.60
C SER A 52 -9.10 2.54 0.47
N VAL A 53 -7.95 3.21 0.54
CA VAL A 53 -6.87 3.08 -0.44
C VAL A 53 -5.71 2.36 0.20
N VAL A 54 -5.29 1.24 -0.38
CA VAL A 54 -4.27 0.36 0.19
C VAL A 54 -3.10 0.25 -0.80
N LEU A 55 -1.90 0.61 -0.37
CA LEU A 55 -0.65 0.44 -1.09
C LEU A 55 0.01 -0.84 -0.55
N LEU A 56 -0.07 -1.92 -1.34
CA LEU A 56 0.32 -3.26 -0.91
C LEU A 56 1.61 -3.71 -1.60
N SER A 57 2.68 -3.89 -0.83
CA SER A 57 3.93 -4.47 -1.28
C SER A 57 4.05 -5.95 -0.90
N LEU A 58 5.15 -6.60 -1.27
CA LEU A 58 5.33 -8.03 -1.03
C LEU A 58 5.82 -8.29 0.40
N ASN A 59 6.97 -7.74 0.77
CA ASN A 59 7.63 -8.02 2.03
C ASN A 59 8.72 -6.96 2.34
N PRO A 60 9.11 -6.81 3.61
CA PRO A 60 10.24 -5.96 4.00
C PRO A 60 11.58 -6.49 3.46
N SER A 61 12.39 -5.61 2.88
CA SER A 61 13.69 -6.00 2.28
C SER A 61 14.91 -5.88 3.21
N THR A 62 14.77 -5.29 4.41
CA THR A 62 15.93 -4.92 5.25
C THR A 62 15.82 -5.36 6.70
N LYS A 63 14.96 -4.72 7.50
CA LYS A 63 14.71 -5.06 8.90
C LYS A 63 13.23 -4.87 9.17
N LEU A 64 12.65 -5.75 9.99
CA LEU A 64 11.36 -5.44 10.59
C LEU A 64 11.59 -4.31 11.61
N PRO A 65 10.73 -3.29 11.61
CA PRO A 65 10.75 -2.33 12.69
C PRO A 65 10.35 -3.04 13.99
N SER A 66 10.98 -2.66 15.11
CA SER A 66 10.60 -3.17 16.44
C SER A 66 9.34 -2.51 16.98
N ASP A 67 8.98 -1.36 16.42
CA ASP A 67 7.92 -0.45 16.85
C ASP A 67 7.27 0.17 15.60
N TYR A 68 6.07 0.73 15.75
CA TYR A 68 5.38 1.40 14.65
C TYR A 68 6.19 2.54 14.03
N GLN A 69 6.53 2.41 12.74
CA GLN A 69 7.35 3.36 11.98
C GLN A 69 6.84 3.46 10.55
N ASN A 70 7.18 4.55 9.87
CA ASN A 70 6.81 4.69 8.47
C ASN A 70 7.58 3.70 7.56
N PHE A 71 6.98 3.38 6.40
CA PHE A 71 7.70 2.66 5.36
C PHE A 71 8.82 3.56 4.85
N HIS A 72 10.02 2.97 4.77
CA HIS A 72 11.25 3.60 4.30
C HIS A 72 12.03 4.41 5.33
N SER A 73 13.35 4.27 5.23
CA SER A 73 14.31 4.85 6.15
C SER A 73 14.60 6.32 5.82
N THR A 74 14.81 7.13 6.85
CA THR A 74 15.33 8.50 6.74
C THR A 74 16.82 8.55 6.37
N GLU A 75 17.53 7.41 6.40
CA GLU A 75 18.95 7.34 6.13
C GLU A 75 19.28 7.83 4.70
N PRO A 76 20.25 8.75 4.50
CA PRO A 76 20.53 9.35 3.20
C PRO A 76 20.78 8.39 2.03
N LYS A 77 21.31 7.19 2.29
CA LYS A 77 21.55 6.12 1.29
C LYS A 77 20.31 5.27 0.98
N HIS A 78 19.30 5.34 1.85
CA HIS A 78 18.01 4.65 1.75
C HIS A 78 16.87 5.63 1.50
N ARG A 79 17.20 6.91 1.28
CA ARG A 79 16.32 7.91 0.67
C ARG A 79 15.82 7.32 -0.63
N ASN A 80 14.71 6.63 -0.51
CA ASN A 80 13.98 6.09 -1.63
C ASN A 80 13.30 7.27 -2.28
N ASP A 81 14.11 8.13 -2.92
CA ASP A 81 13.86 9.49 -3.40
C ASP A 81 12.65 9.63 -4.35
N GLN A 82 11.80 8.62 -4.54
CA GLN A 82 10.72 8.69 -5.51
C GLN A 82 9.39 8.06 -5.10
N PHE A 83 9.29 7.25 -4.03
CA PHE A 83 7.97 6.68 -3.69
C PHE A 83 7.04 7.73 -3.09
N ARG A 84 7.51 8.45 -2.06
CA ARG A 84 6.80 9.63 -1.52
C ARG A 84 6.46 10.60 -2.64
N ASP A 85 7.42 10.97 -3.48
CA ASP A 85 7.18 11.89 -4.61
C ASP A 85 6.12 11.37 -5.58
N HIS A 86 6.06 10.07 -5.84
CA HIS A 86 4.99 9.48 -6.65
C HIS A 86 3.65 9.59 -5.95
N VAL A 87 3.58 9.31 -4.64
CA VAL A 87 2.35 9.43 -3.85
C VAL A 87 1.86 10.88 -3.81
N GLU A 88 2.73 11.83 -3.48
CA GLU A 88 2.42 13.27 -3.45
C GLU A 88 2.01 13.79 -4.83
N ALA A 89 2.65 13.32 -5.90
CA ALA A 89 2.29 13.68 -7.27
C ALA A 89 0.96 13.08 -7.75
N THR A 90 0.42 12.07 -7.05
CA THR A 90 -0.74 11.30 -7.51
C THR A 90 -1.93 11.34 -6.56
N GLU A 91 -2.08 12.34 -5.70
CA GLU A 91 -3.20 12.45 -4.75
C GLU A 91 -3.47 11.13 -3.98
N LEU A 92 -2.44 10.31 -3.74
CA LEU A 92 -2.52 9.05 -2.98
C LEU A 92 -2.12 9.24 -1.51
N GLU A 93 -1.86 10.48 -1.10
CA GLU A 93 -1.54 10.81 0.29
C GLU A 93 -2.62 10.28 1.25
N GLY A 94 -2.16 9.79 2.41
CA GLY A 94 -3.01 9.23 3.44
C GLY A 94 -3.49 7.80 3.18
N ALA A 95 -3.10 7.15 2.08
CA ALA A 95 -3.40 5.73 1.85
C ALA A 95 -2.77 4.83 2.91
N TYR A 96 -3.42 3.71 3.23
CA TYR A 96 -2.86 2.68 4.10
C TYR A 96 -1.74 1.94 3.39
N MET A 97 -0.63 1.65 4.08
CA MET A 97 0.52 0.94 3.52
C MET A 97 0.80 -0.31 4.33
N THR A 98 0.94 -1.44 3.64
CA THR A 98 1.28 -2.71 4.27
C THR A 98 2.00 -3.63 3.30
N ASP A 99 2.60 -4.68 3.82
CA ASP A 99 3.18 -5.78 3.05
C ASP A 99 2.29 -7.01 3.17
N LEU A 100 2.14 -7.76 2.08
CA LEU A 100 1.38 -9.01 2.11
C LEU A 100 2.03 -10.03 3.05
N VAL A 101 3.36 -10.14 3.02
CA VAL A 101 4.16 -11.02 3.87
C VAL A 101 4.94 -10.17 4.87
N GLU A 102 4.27 -9.78 5.97
CA GLU A 102 4.79 -8.77 6.91
C GLU A 102 5.99 -9.26 7.76
N ARG A 103 6.13 -10.59 7.97
CA ARG A 103 7.08 -11.16 8.96
C ARG A 103 8.35 -11.76 8.35
N ILE A 104 8.48 -11.75 7.03
CA ILE A 104 9.64 -12.33 6.34
C ILE A 104 10.48 -11.23 5.72
N VAL A 105 11.69 -11.06 6.25
CA VAL A 105 12.66 -10.09 5.73
C VAL A 105 13.58 -10.76 4.74
N ASP A 106 13.44 -10.42 3.46
CA ASP A 106 14.35 -10.85 2.40
C ASP A 106 14.39 -9.79 1.29
N ALA A 107 15.59 -9.46 0.83
CA ALA A 107 15.79 -8.53 -0.28
C ALA A 107 15.54 -9.18 -1.65
N ASP A 108 15.57 -10.52 -1.72
CA ASP A 108 15.26 -11.28 -2.92
C ASP A 108 13.79 -11.77 -2.89
N SER A 109 12.93 -11.07 -3.61
CA SER A 109 11.50 -11.41 -3.72
C SER A 109 11.25 -12.79 -4.37
N GLY A 110 12.26 -13.37 -5.01
CA GLY A 110 12.23 -14.73 -5.52
C GLY A 110 12.10 -15.79 -4.41
N ASN A 111 12.56 -15.49 -3.19
CA ASN A 111 12.52 -16.40 -2.04
C ASN A 111 11.22 -16.32 -1.24
N ILE A 112 10.36 -15.35 -1.56
CA ILE A 112 9.15 -15.06 -0.79
C ILE A 112 7.94 -15.60 -1.52
N ASP A 113 7.30 -16.61 -0.96
CA ASP A 113 6.07 -17.19 -1.52
C ASP A 113 4.92 -16.97 -0.53
N PRO A 114 4.03 -16.00 -0.81
CA PRO A 114 2.86 -15.75 0.01
C PRO A 114 1.96 -16.98 0.10
N ILE A 115 1.35 -17.18 1.27
CA ILE A 115 0.39 -18.25 1.55
C ILE A 115 -1.00 -17.69 1.86
N ALA A 116 -1.99 -18.58 2.03
CA ALA A 116 -3.36 -18.20 2.39
C ALA A 116 -3.41 -17.35 3.67
N ASP A 117 -2.68 -17.76 4.72
CA ASP A 117 -2.62 -17.04 5.99
C ASP A 117 -2.11 -15.59 5.85
N ASP A 118 -1.26 -15.30 4.86
CA ASP A 118 -0.80 -13.93 4.59
C ASP A 118 -1.94 -13.05 4.03
N VAL A 119 -2.81 -13.64 3.19
CA VAL A 119 -4.00 -12.97 2.66
C VAL A 119 -5.05 -12.79 3.74
N GLU A 120 -5.26 -13.79 4.59
CA GLU A 120 -6.16 -13.71 5.74
C GLU A 120 -5.71 -12.60 6.71
N ASN A 121 -4.39 -12.52 7.00
CA ASN A 121 -3.82 -11.45 7.82
C ASN A 121 -4.03 -10.06 7.21
N LEU A 122 -3.93 -9.93 5.88
CA LEU A 122 -4.29 -8.68 5.19
C LEU A 122 -5.78 -8.37 5.39
N PHE A 123 -6.67 -9.35 5.24
CA PHE A 123 -8.12 -9.14 5.38
C PHE A 123 -8.52 -8.79 6.80
N ASP A 124 -7.86 -9.34 7.82
CA ASP A 124 -8.03 -8.92 9.22
C ASP A 124 -7.66 -7.44 9.40
N GLN A 125 -6.56 -6.97 8.78
CA GLN A 125 -6.23 -5.54 8.78
C GLN A 125 -7.32 -4.71 8.09
N LEU A 126 -7.84 -5.17 6.95
CA LEU A 126 -8.92 -4.47 6.24
C LEU A 126 -10.21 -4.44 7.06
N ASP A 127 -10.56 -5.49 7.80
CA ASP A 127 -11.74 -5.48 8.68
C ASP A 127 -11.60 -4.38 9.75
N LEU A 128 -10.42 -4.22 10.34
CA LEU A 128 -10.14 -3.15 11.30
C LEU A 128 -10.26 -1.73 10.71
N LEU A 129 -9.96 -1.56 9.42
CA LEU A 129 -10.08 -0.29 8.71
C LEU A 129 -11.55 0.10 8.43
N ASP A 130 -12.47 -0.86 8.50
CA ASP A 130 -13.94 -0.68 8.45
C ASP A 130 -14.44 0.15 7.25
N GLN A 131 -14.13 -0.29 6.04
CA GLN A 131 -14.59 0.29 4.78
C GLN A 131 -15.36 -0.74 3.95
N ASP A 132 -16.44 -0.28 3.30
CA ASP A 132 -17.24 -1.13 2.39
C ASP A 132 -16.46 -1.53 1.13
N THR A 133 -15.47 -0.75 0.72
CA THR A 133 -14.69 -0.96 -0.51
C THR A 133 -13.24 -0.53 -0.32
N TYR A 134 -12.33 -1.39 -0.75
CA TYR A 134 -10.89 -1.17 -0.75
C TYR A 134 -10.33 -1.15 -2.17
N TYR A 135 -9.58 -0.11 -2.50
CA TYR A 135 -8.79 0.02 -3.71
C TYR A 135 -7.35 -0.39 -3.40
N VAL A 136 -6.99 -1.61 -3.78
CA VAL A 136 -5.69 -2.23 -3.45
C VAL A 136 -4.74 -2.10 -4.62
N LEU A 137 -3.69 -1.30 -4.45
CA LEU A 137 -2.62 -1.12 -5.43
C LEU A 137 -1.51 -2.12 -5.11
N CYS A 138 -1.43 -3.18 -5.91
CA CYS A 138 -0.47 -4.26 -5.73
C CYS A 138 0.85 -3.92 -6.43
N PHE A 139 1.87 -3.62 -5.64
CA PHE A 139 3.22 -3.26 -6.08
C PHE A 139 4.12 -4.48 -6.30
N HIS A 140 3.61 -5.54 -6.91
CA HIS A 140 4.38 -6.67 -7.43
C HIS A 140 3.45 -7.61 -8.17
N GLU A 141 3.94 -8.32 -9.19
CA GLU A 141 3.13 -9.32 -9.87
C GLU A 141 2.67 -10.44 -8.92
N LYS A 142 3.61 -10.92 -8.10
CA LYS A 142 3.34 -11.99 -7.12
C LYS A 142 2.21 -11.62 -6.16
N VAL A 143 2.20 -10.38 -5.63
CA VAL A 143 1.14 -9.87 -4.74
C VAL A 143 -0.21 -9.91 -5.44
N PHE A 144 -0.28 -9.39 -6.67
CA PHE A 144 -1.53 -9.36 -7.43
C PHE A 144 -2.05 -10.77 -7.75
N GLN A 145 -1.19 -11.68 -8.20
CA GLN A 145 -1.58 -13.05 -8.53
C GLN A 145 -2.03 -13.83 -7.28
N THR A 146 -1.35 -13.68 -6.14
CA THR A 146 -1.77 -14.31 -4.89
C THR A 146 -3.19 -13.90 -4.52
N LEU A 147 -3.51 -12.60 -4.54
CA LEU A 147 -4.86 -12.15 -4.22
C LEU A 147 -5.90 -12.61 -5.26
N LEU A 148 -5.54 -12.59 -6.54
CA LEU A 148 -6.41 -13.05 -7.63
C LEU A 148 -6.80 -14.52 -7.47
N GLU A 149 -5.80 -15.37 -7.19
CA GLU A 149 -5.97 -16.81 -7.00
C GLU A 149 -6.74 -17.12 -5.72
N PHE A 150 -6.39 -16.46 -4.61
CA PHE A 150 -7.09 -16.64 -3.33
C PHE A 150 -8.58 -16.27 -3.44
N CYS A 151 -8.89 -15.20 -4.16
CA CYS A 151 -10.26 -14.74 -4.37
C CYS A 151 -11.02 -15.51 -5.47
N ASP A 152 -10.40 -16.48 -6.15
CA ASP A 152 -10.94 -17.18 -7.33
C ASP A 152 -11.57 -16.21 -8.35
N SER A 153 -10.89 -15.09 -8.61
CA SER A 153 -11.42 -14.02 -9.45
C SER A 153 -10.84 -14.05 -10.86
N ARG A 154 -11.39 -13.21 -11.74
CA ARG A 154 -10.92 -13.04 -13.12
C ARG A 154 -10.30 -11.66 -13.28
N GLN A 155 -9.08 -11.64 -13.82
CA GLN A 155 -8.42 -10.39 -14.16
C GLN A 155 -8.89 -9.85 -15.52
N ARG A 156 -8.69 -8.55 -15.70
CA ARG A 156 -8.80 -7.83 -16.97
C ARG A 156 -7.65 -6.83 -17.09
N GLU A 157 -7.48 -6.27 -18.29
CA GLU A 157 -6.53 -5.21 -18.57
C GLU A 157 -7.27 -3.87 -18.68
N LEU A 158 -6.67 -2.82 -18.13
CA LEU A 158 -7.09 -1.42 -18.21
C LEU A 158 -6.02 -0.62 -18.98
N GLU A 159 -6.19 0.70 -19.06
CA GLU A 159 -5.17 1.58 -19.65
C GLU A 159 -3.82 1.48 -18.92
N HIS A 160 -2.76 1.92 -19.61
CA HIS A 160 -1.39 1.93 -19.08
C HIS A 160 -0.87 0.56 -18.63
N ASP A 161 -1.32 -0.52 -19.28
CA ASP A 161 -0.98 -1.91 -18.94
C ASP A 161 -1.28 -2.18 -17.46
N ILE A 162 -2.39 -1.68 -16.92
CA ILE A 162 -2.82 -2.02 -15.56
C ILE A 162 -3.65 -3.30 -15.65
N ARG A 163 -3.38 -4.29 -14.80
CA ARG A 163 -4.29 -5.41 -14.63
C ARG A 163 -5.14 -5.21 -13.39
N ALA A 164 -6.41 -5.59 -13.47
CA ALA A 164 -7.34 -5.39 -12.39
C ALA A 164 -8.25 -6.61 -12.20
N PHE A 165 -8.67 -6.85 -10.97
CA PHE A 165 -9.77 -7.76 -10.66
C PHE A 165 -10.61 -7.19 -9.51
N ARG A 166 -11.82 -7.70 -9.40
CA ARG A 166 -12.72 -7.39 -8.30
C ARG A 166 -13.06 -8.66 -7.53
N ALA A 167 -13.18 -8.54 -6.21
CA ALA A 167 -13.67 -9.62 -5.35
C ALA A 167 -14.59 -9.06 -4.25
N VAL A 168 -15.38 -9.94 -3.64
CA VAL A 168 -16.15 -9.62 -2.43
C VAL A 168 -15.73 -10.63 -1.37
N HIS A 169 -15.38 -10.14 -0.20
CA HIS A 169 -14.94 -10.95 0.93
C HIS A 169 -15.62 -10.42 2.20
N ASP A 170 -16.30 -11.30 2.93
CA ASP A 170 -16.90 -11.04 4.25
C ASP A 170 -17.61 -9.69 4.44
N GLY A 171 -18.28 -9.20 3.39
CA GLY A 171 -19.10 -8.00 3.43
C GLY A 171 -18.46 -6.75 2.82
N PHE A 172 -17.14 -6.75 2.56
CA PHE A 172 -16.47 -5.68 1.85
C PHE A 172 -16.06 -6.09 0.42
N GLN A 173 -15.82 -5.09 -0.41
CA GLN A 173 -15.38 -5.24 -1.79
C GLN A 173 -13.90 -4.91 -1.95
N LEU A 174 -13.21 -5.71 -2.75
CA LEU A 174 -11.85 -5.47 -3.18
C LEU A 174 -11.83 -5.07 -4.65
N GLU A 175 -11.17 -3.96 -4.95
CA GLU A 175 -10.80 -3.52 -6.28
C GLU A 175 -9.27 -3.53 -6.36
N CYS A 176 -8.70 -4.57 -6.95
CA CYS A 176 -7.26 -4.81 -6.94
C CYS A 176 -6.63 -4.40 -8.27
N TYR A 177 -5.49 -3.71 -8.23
CA TYR A 177 -4.78 -3.17 -9.38
C TYR A 177 -3.30 -3.53 -9.34
N ARG A 178 -2.83 -4.29 -10.34
CA ARG A 178 -1.41 -4.55 -10.55
C ARG A 178 -0.76 -3.30 -11.11
N VAL A 179 0.17 -2.72 -10.37
CA VAL A 179 1.02 -1.62 -10.84
C VAL A 179 2.49 -2.06 -10.90
N TRP A 180 3.31 -1.30 -11.61
CA TRP A 180 4.74 -1.55 -11.62
C TRP A 180 5.35 -1.28 -10.23
N PHE A 181 6.29 -2.12 -9.82
CA PHE A 181 7.05 -1.88 -8.60
C PHE A 181 8.17 -0.86 -8.84
N HIS A 182 8.37 0.03 -7.90
CA HIS A 182 9.54 0.90 -7.87
C HIS A 182 10.69 0.22 -7.13
N ALA A 183 11.73 -0.21 -7.87
CA ALA A 183 13.01 -0.58 -7.29
C ALA A 183 14.07 0.46 -7.70
N ASN A 184 14.68 1.13 -6.71
CA ASN A 184 15.80 2.05 -6.94
C ASN A 184 17.01 1.37 -7.60
N TRP A 185 17.12 0.06 -7.38
CA TRP A 185 18.19 -0.79 -7.89
C TRP A 185 17.57 -2.12 -8.32
N GLY A 186 17.92 -2.62 -9.52
CA GLY A 186 17.46 -3.93 -10.00
C GLY A 186 16.38 -3.89 -11.06
N ALA A 187 15.45 -4.84 -11.00
CA ALA A 187 14.42 -5.07 -12.02
C ALA A 187 13.47 -3.86 -12.15
N ASN A 188 12.98 -3.61 -13.37
CA ASN A 188 11.94 -2.62 -13.69
C ASN A 188 12.31 -1.14 -13.45
N ARG A 189 13.59 -0.79 -13.33
CA ARG A 189 14.03 0.62 -13.25
C ARG A 189 13.53 1.46 -14.45
N ASP A 190 13.37 0.86 -15.62
CA ASP A 190 12.81 1.50 -16.82
C ASP A 190 11.29 1.77 -16.71
N LYS A 191 10.61 1.19 -15.73
CA LYS A 191 9.16 1.27 -15.53
C LYS A 191 8.71 2.43 -14.66
N ILE A 192 9.61 3.26 -14.12
CA ILE A 192 9.24 4.41 -13.27
C ILE A 192 8.27 5.35 -13.98
N TYR A 193 8.48 5.63 -15.27
CA TYR A 193 7.56 6.48 -16.04
C TYR A 193 6.18 5.81 -16.20
N ALA A 194 6.15 4.52 -16.52
CA ALA A 194 4.91 3.76 -16.61
C ALA A 194 4.17 3.72 -15.26
N LEU A 195 4.89 3.54 -14.15
CA LEU A 195 4.33 3.58 -12.81
C LEU A 195 3.65 4.93 -12.53
N ARG A 196 4.29 6.04 -12.87
CA ARG A 196 3.69 7.37 -12.68
C ARG A 196 2.38 7.53 -13.47
N GLU A 197 2.35 7.07 -14.72
CA GLU A 197 1.11 7.08 -15.51
C GLU A 197 0.04 6.21 -14.88
N GLN A 198 0.40 5.01 -14.39
CA GLN A 198 -0.54 4.10 -13.73
C GLN A 198 -1.14 4.70 -12.45
N LEU A 199 -0.31 5.26 -11.57
CA LEU A 199 -0.78 5.87 -10.32
C LEU A 199 -1.64 7.12 -10.60
N THR A 200 -1.27 7.93 -11.60
CA THR A 200 -2.07 9.09 -12.02
C THR A 200 -3.44 8.67 -12.56
N PHE A 201 -3.48 7.64 -13.41
CA PHE A 201 -4.72 7.08 -13.94
C PHE A 201 -5.62 6.53 -12.82
N LEU A 202 -5.07 5.70 -11.94
CA LEU A 202 -5.82 5.10 -10.83
C LEU A 202 -6.37 6.16 -9.89
N SER A 203 -5.55 7.12 -9.48
CA SER A 203 -6.00 8.17 -8.57
C SER A 203 -7.09 9.05 -9.18
N SER A 204 -6.88 9.55 -10.40
CA SER A 204 -7.79 10.53 -11.02
C SER A 204 -9.06 9.94 -11.63
N GLN A 205 -8.99 8.73 -12.19
CA GLN A 205 -10.11 8.13 -12.92
C GLN A 205 -10.85 7.10 -12.09
N VAL A 206 -10.14 6.35 -11.25
CA VAL A 206 -10.69 5.18 -10.57
C VAL A 206 -11.00 5.46 -9.11
N ILE A 207 -10.11 6.13 -8.37
CA ILE A 207 -10.31 6.35 -6.93
C ILE A 207 -11.10 7.65 -6.69
N GLY A 208 -10.71 8.74 -7.35
CA GLY A 208 -11.36 10.05 -7.24
C GLY A 208 -12.31 10.39 -8.40
N GLY A 209 -12.41 9.53 -9.41
CA GLY A 209 -13.00 9.85 -10.72
C GLY A 209 -14.28 9.12 -11.10
N GLU A 210 -14.73 9.33 -12.33
CA GLU A 210 -16.00 8.82 -12.88
C GLU A 210 -16.03 7.28 -13.04
N ILE A 211 -14.88 6.60 -13.02
CA ILE A 211 -14.73 5.15 -13.21
C ILE A 211 -14.71 4.41 -11.86
N ALA A 212 -14.84 5.10 -10.73
CA ALA A 212 -14.90 4.51 -9.39
C ALA A 212 -15.97 3.43 -9.23
N ASP A 213 -17.00 3.48 -10.07
CA ASP A 213 -18.00 2.44 -10.18
C ASP A 213 -17.66 1.43 -11.30
N LEU A 214 -16.78 0.48 -10.98
CA LEU A 214 -16.49 -0.65 -11.84
C LEU A 214 -17.68 -1.61 -11.99
N SER A 215 -18.80 -1.40 -11.29
CA SER A 215 -20.02 -2.19 -11.49
C SER A 215 -20.64 -1.99 -12.87
N ARG A 216 -20.31 -0.91 -13.57
CA ARG A 216 -20.77 -0.65 -14.95
C ARG A 216 -19.99 -1.37 -16.03
N TRP A 217 -18.93 -2.08 -15.65
CA TRP A 217 -18.01 -2.75 -16.57
C TRP A 217 -18.17 -4.28 -16.54
N ILE A 218 -19.36 -4.74 -16.12
CA ILE A 218 -19.77 -6.14 -16.18
C ILE A 218 -20.45 -6.37 -17.53
N ASP A 219 -19.71 -6.97 -18.45
CA ASP A 219 -20.22 -7.85 -19.51
C ASP A 219 -19.32 -9.11 -19.57
#